data_AF-A0A150P8L8-F1
#
_entry.id   AF-A0A150P8L8-F1
#
_cell.length_a   1.000
_cell.length_b   1.000
_cell.length_c   1.000
_cell.angle_alpha   90.00
_cell.angle_beta   90.00
_cell.angle_gamma   90.00
#
_symmetry.space_group_name_H-M   'P 1'
#
loop_
_entity.id
_entity.type
_entity.pdbx_description
1 polymer ?
#
loop_
_entity_poly.entity_id
_entity_poly.type
_entity_poly.pdbx_seq_one_letter_code
_entity_poly.pdbx_strand_id
1 'polypeptide(L)'
;MQKLAQVNKDKAIDLLNERLTFERASVKLYDSTIAKVGRTADPGLLNLLDRLREYRNQEKEHEEWLEEQIRALGGDAHAETEMSRLIEIESRGLEQVVLDGDQNPGHLFHALLTAELVDNAGWELLLELADEADDAEAREAFRCRLHEEEDHLVLMREVVERLTRKELLGVPD
;
A
#
# COMPACT_ATOMS: atom_id res chain seq x y z
N MET A 1 10.99 -3.33 -17.14
CA MET A 1 9.66 -3.98 -17.32
C MET A 1 9.54 -4.80 -18.62
N GLN A 2 10.41 -4.58 -19.61
CA GLN A 2 10.28 -5.22 -20.92
C GLN A 2 10.59 -6.72 -20.93
N LYS A 3 11.59 -7.19 -20.17
CA LYS A 3 11.98 -8.61 -20.17
C LYS A 3 10.97 -9.44 -19.39
N LEU A 4 10.49 -8.94 -18.25
CA LEU A 4 9.44 -9.60 -17.48
C LEU A 4 8.17 -9.84 -18.33
N ALA A 5 7.74 -8.81 -19.06
CA ALA A 5 6.57 -8.91 -19.93
C ALA A 5 6.80 -9.76 -21.21
N GLN A 6 8.05 -10.05 -21.60
CA GLN A 6 8.32 -10.94 -22.74
C GLN A 6 8.00 -12.40 -22.44
N VAL A 7 8.06 -12.81 -21.16
CA VAL A 7 7.73 -14.18 -20.75
C VAL A 7 6.24 -14.46 -20.92
N ASN A 8 5.41 -13.60 -20.33
CA ASN A 8 3.96 -13.64 -20.47
C ASN A 8 3.38 -12.23 -20.27
N LYS A 9 3.14 -11.53 -21.38
CA LYS A 9 2.71 -10.14 -21.38
C LYS A 9 1.37 -9.93 -20.68
N ASP A 10 0.38 -10.75 -21.01
CA ASP A 10 -0.98 -10.60 -20.47
C ASP A 10 -0.98 -10.83 -18.96
N LYS A 11 -0.21 -11.83 -18.49
CA LYS A 11 -0.09 -12.07 -17.05
C LYS A 11 0.68 -10.98 -16.32
N ALA A 12 1.72 -10.41 -16.93
CA ALA A 12 2.43 -9.26 -16.37
C ALA A 12 1.50 -8.04 -16.24
N ILE A 13 0.69 -7.75 -17.27
CA ILE A 13 -0.29 -6.65 -17.21
C ILE A 13 -1.37 -6.88 -16.14
N ASP A 14 -1.86 -8.11 -16.01
CA ASP A 14 -2.83 -8.49 -14.96
C ASP A 14 -2.24 -8.32 -13.55
N LEU A 15 -0.99 -8.72 -13.34
CA LEU A 15 -0.27 -8.53 -12.07
C LEU A 15 -0.05 -7.04 -11.74
N LEU A 16 0.31 -6.22 -12.72
CA LEU A 16 0.45 -4.78 -12.49
C LEU A 16 -0.89 -4.09 -12.22
N ASN A 17 -1.98 -4.55 -12.86
CA ASN A 17 -3.33 -4.02 -12.58
C ASN A 17 -3.83 -4.41 -11.19
N GLU A 18 -3.47 -5.60 -10.69
CA GLU A 18 -3.70 -5.96 -9.30
C GLU A 18 -3.02 -4.97 -8.36
N ARG A 19 -1.71 -4.76 -8.53
CA ARG A 19 -0.98 -3.79 -7.72
C ARG A 19 -1.54 -2.39 -7.82
N LEU A 20 -1.84 -1.91 -9.03
CA LEU A 20 -2.43 -0.59 -9.23
C LEU A 20 -3.77 -0.42 -8.50
N THR A 21 -4.61 -1.45 -8.50
CA THR A 21 -5.88 -1.42 -7.76
C THR A 21 -5.64 -1.37 -6.26
N PHE A 22 -4.62 -2.06 -5.75
CA PHE A 22 -4.23 -1.98 -4.34
C PHE A 22 -3.71 -0.59 -3.98
N GLU A 23 -2.75 -0.02 -4.73
CA GLU A 23 -2.21 1.34 -4.47
C GLU A 23 -3.34 2.38 -4.43
N ARG A 24 -4.31 2.29 -5.35
CA ARG A 24 -5.50 3.16 -5.36
C ARG A 24 -6.33 3.01 -4.09
N ALA A 25 -6.39 1.83 -3.50
CA ALA A 25 -7.05 1.61 -2.21
C ALA A 25 -6.18 2.20 -1.08
N SER A 26 -4.87 1.92 -1.05
CA SER A 26 -3.92 2.44 -0.06
C SER A 26 -3.95 3.97 0.04
N VAL A 27 -3.93 4.69 -1.09
CA VAL A 27 -4.08 6.15 -1.13
C VAL A 27 -5.35 6.62 -0.40
N LYS A 28 -6.49 5.94 -0.60
CA LYS A 28 -7.76 6.29 0.08
C LYS A 28 -7.70 5.97 1.57
N LEU A 29 -7.10 4.85 1.95
CA LEU A 29 -6.94 4.43 3.34
C LEU A 29 -6.10 5.47 4.11
N TYR A 30 -5.00 5.91 3.52
CA TYR A 30 -4.15 6.98 4.06
C TYR A 30 -4.89 8.32 4.12
N ASP A 31 -5.58 8.74 3.06
CA ASP A 31 -6.35 9.99 3.04
C ASP A 31 -7.38 10.05 4.17
N SER A 32 -8.14 8.96 4.35
CA SER A 32 -9.12 8.87 5.42
C SER A 32 -8.46 8.89 6.81
N THR A 33 -7.36 8.16 6.97
CA THR A 33 -6.64 8.07 8.25
C THR A 33 -6.02 9.41 8.63
N ILE A 34 -5.37 10.11 7.70
CA ILE A 34 -4.87 11.47 7.89
C ILE A 34 -6.00 12.40 8.34
N ALA A 35 -7.16 12.34 7.66
CA ALA A 35 -8.31 13.16 8.00
C ALA A 35 -8.88 12.85 9.39
N LYS A 36 -8.88 11.57 9.80
CA LYS A 36 -9.35 11.15 11.13
C LYS A 36 -8.34 11.51 12.23
N VAL A 37 -7.06 11.22 12.04
CA VAL A 37 -5.96 11.59 12.96
C VAL A 37 -5.93 13.10 13.19
N GLY A 38 -6.08 13.91 12.13
CA GLY A 38 -6.10 15.36 12.21
C GLY A 38 -7.27 15.95 13.01
N ARG A 39 -8.26 15.14 13.37
CA ARG A 39 -9.40 15.52 14.23
C ARG A 39 -9.28 14.99 15.66
N THR A 40 -8.24 14.21 15.96
CA THR A 40 -7.99 13.70 17.31
C THR A 40 -7.41 14.77 18.22
N ALA A 41 -7.51 14.55 19.53
CA ALA A 41 -6.85 15.37 20.56
C ALA A 41 -5.54 14.73 21.07
N ASP A 42 -5.12 13.59 20.50
CA ASP A 42 -3.93 12.84 20.92
C ASP A 42 -2.67 13.47 20.27
N PRO A 43 -1.78 14.12 21.05
CA PRO A 43 -0.58 14.75 20.49
C PRO A 43 0.37 13.75 19.84
N GLY A 44 0.45 12.52 20.35
CA GLY A 44 1.29 11.45 19.82
C GLY A 44 0.84 10.96 18.44
N LEU A 45 -0.46 11.05 18.15
CA LEU A 45 -1.01 10.81 16.81
C LEU A 45 -0.87 12.01 15.89
N LEU A 46 -1.11 13.23 16.39
CA LEU A 46 -0.94 14.45 15.60
C LEU A 46 0.50 14.61 15.09
N ASN A 47 1.49 14.21 15.88
CA ASN A 47 2.91 14.23 15.49
C ASN A 47 3.25 13.29 14.31
N LEU A 48 2.37 12.33 13.97
CA LEU A 48 2.58 11.43 12.83
C LEU A 48 2.09 12.01 11.50
N LEU A 49 1.30 13.10 11.52
CA LEU A 49 0.58 13.57 10.34
C LEU A 49 1.49 13.88 9.15
N ASP A 50 2.67 14.45 9.38
CA ASP A 50 3.59 14.78 8.29
C ASP A 50 4.18 13.51 7.65
N ARG A 51 4.50 12.49 8.46
CA ARG A 51 4.96 11.20 7.96
C ARG A 51 3.86 10.44 7.22
N LEU A 52 2.64 10.45 7.74
CA LEU A 52 1.49 9.83 7.05
C LEU A 52 1.21 10.49 5.69
N ARG A 53 1.38 11.81 5.58
CA ARG A 53 1.26 12.54 4.31
C ARG A 53 2.38 12.19 3.33
N GLU A 54 3.59 12.00 3.83
CA GLU A 54 4.71 11.53 3.02
C GLU A 54 4.42 10.16 2.43
N TYR A 55 3.98 9.21 3.25
CA TYR A 55 3.62 7.85 2.81
C TYR A 55 2.47 7.87 1.80
N ARG A 56 1.40 8.61 2.10
CA ARG A 56 0.30 8.85 1.14
C ARG A 56 0.76 9.41 -0.21
N ASN A 57 1.84 10.21 -0.25
CA ASN A 57 2.39 10.73 -1.49
C ASN A 57 3.24 9.70 -2.22
N GLN A 58 3.94 8.82 -1.51
CA GLN A 58 4.67 7.69 -2.08
C GLN A 58 3.70 6.69 -2.72
N GLU A 59 2.66 6.29 -2.01
CA GLU A 59 1.52 5.49 -2.50
C GLU A 59 0.94 6.05 -3.81
N LYS A 60 0.82 7.39 -3.88
CA LYS A 60 0.33 8.06 -5.09
C LYS A 60 1.35 8.03 -6.23
N GLU A 61 2.64 8.15 -5.93
CA GLU A 61 3.71 7.97 -6.92
C GLU A 61 3.72 6.53 -7.45
N HIS A 62 3.52 5.54 -6.58
CA HIS A 62 3.46 4.13 -6.96
C HIS A 62 2.29 3.85 -7.88
N GLU A 63 1.10 4.37 -7.54
CA GLU A 63 -0.08 4.35 -8.38
C GLU A 63 0.22 4.93 -9.78
N GLU A 64 0.75 6.15 -9.85
CA GLU A 64 1.04 6.84 -11.11
C GLU A 64 2.07 6.09 -11.95
N TRP A 65 3.12 5.57 -11.32
CA TRP A 65 4.13 4.78 -12.00
C TRP A 65 3.58 3.48 -12.56
N LEU A 66 2.74 2.76 -11.82
CA LEU A 66 2.10 1.53 -12.29
C LEU A 66 1.19 1.81 -13.50
N GLU A 67 0.43 2.91 -13.49
CA GLU A 67 -0.35 3.32 -14.67
C GLU A 67 0.54 3.51 -15.90
N GLU A 68 1.68 4.19 -15.75
CA GLU A 68 2.64 4.40 -16.82
C GLU A 68 3.20 3.07 -17.34
N GLN A 69 3.58 2.15 -16.46
CA GLN A 69 4.11 0.84 -16.87
C GLN A 69 3.07 0.00 -17.61
N ILE A 70 1.84 -0.04 -17.14
CA ILE A 70 0.74 -0.77 -17.81
C ILE A 70 0.53 -0.20 -19.22
N ARG A 71 0.47 1.13 -19.36
CA ARG A 71 0.32 1.79 -20.67
C ARG A 71 1.53 1.56 -21.57
N ALA A 72 2.75 1.57 -21.03
CA ALA A 72 3.98 1.30 -21.79
C ALA A 72 4.02 -0.14 -22.33
N LEU A 73 3.44 -1.09 -21.60
CA LEU A 73 3.23 -2.45 -22.09
C LEU A 73 2.04 -2.56 -23.06
N GLY A 74 1.28 -1.49 -23.30
CA GLY A 74 0.11 -1.48 -24.17
C GLY A 74 -1.14 -2.11 -23.54
N GLY A 75 -1.18 -2.19 -22.21
CA GLY A 75 -2.38 -2.50 -21.43
C GLY A 75 -3.21 -1.26 -21.15
N ASP A 76 -4.37 -1.48 -20.53
CA ASP A 76 -5.25 -0.42 -20.03
C ASP A 76 -5.21 -0.44 -18.49
N ALA A 77 -4.79 0.69 -17.89
CA ALA A 77 -4.65 0.86 -16.44
C ALA A 77 -5.99 1.08 -15.71
N HIS A 78 -7.09 1.12 -16.46
CA HIS A 78 -8.46 1.14 -15.93
C HIS A 78 -9.23 -0.15 -16.27
N ALA A 79 -8.58 -1.13 -16.89
CA ALA A 79 -9.21 -2.40 -17.18
C ALA A 79 -9.46 -3.19 -15.89
N GLU A 80 -10.64 -3.79 -15.81
CA GLU A 80 -10.99 -4.73 -14.75
C GLU A 80 -10.47 -6.14 -15.12
N THR A 81 -9.28 -6.47 -14.63
CA THR A 81 -8.63 -7.78 -14.85
C THR A 81 -9.09 -8.81 -13.83
N GLU A 82 -8.61 -10.05 -13.95
CA GLU A 82 -8.96 -11.10 -12.97
C GLU A 82 -8.40 -10.76 -11.59
N MET A 83 -7.12 -10.40 -11.51
CA MET A 83 -6.47 -10.11 -10.25
C MET A 83 -6.91 -8.74 -9.69
N SER A 84 -7.21 -7.75 -10.54
CA SER A 84 -7.75 -6.47 -10.07
C SER A 84 -9.12 -6.63 -9.38
N ARG A 85 -9.96 -7.57 -9.83
CA ARG A 85 -11.24 -7.88 -9.16
C ARG A 85 -11.03 -8.57 -7.83
N LEU A 86 -10.07 -9.50 -7.77
CA LEU A 86 -9.78 -10.24 -6.55
C LEU A 86 -9.32 -9.28 -5.45
N ILE A 87 -8.35 -8.42 -5.77
CA ILE A 87 -7.79 -7.50 -4.79
C ILE A 87 -8.80 -6.42 -4.36
N GLU A 88 -9.71 -6.00 -5.24
CA GLU A 88 -10.82 -5.12 -4.86
C GLU A 88 -11.74 -5.77 -3.81
N ILE A 89 -12.01 -7.07 -3.94
CA ILE A 89 -12.81 -7.82 -2.96
C ILE A 89 -12.06 -7.94 -1.62
N GLU A 90 -10.76 -8.22 -1.67
CA GLU A 90 -9.90 -8.37 -0.48
C GLU A 90 -9.76 -7.04 0.28
N SER A 91 -9.46 -5.94 -0.44
CA SER A 91 -9.30 -4.60 0.13
C SER A 91 -10.61 -4.00 0.67
N ARG A 92 -11.77 -4.51 0.25
CA ARG A 92 -13.08 -4.03 0.72
C ARG A 92 -13.24 -4.08 2.24
N GLY A 93 -12.68 -5.10 2.89
CA GLY A 93 -12.74 -5.20 4.36
C GLY A 93 -11.98 -4.06 5.03
N LEU A 94 -10.83 -3.67 4.47
CA LEU A 94 -10.01 -2.57 4.96
C LEU A 94 -10.72 -1.23 4.73
N GLU A 95 -11.27 -1.02 3.54
CA GLU A 95 -12.05 0.18 3.22
C GLU A 95 -13.27 0.32 4.14
N GLN A 96 -13.98 -0.76 4.45
CA GLN A 96 -15.11 -0.73 5.38
C GLN A 96 -14.69 -0.29 6.78
N VAL A 97 -13.52 -0.69 7.28
CA VAL A 97 -13.02 -0.26 8.60
C VAL A 97 -12.56 1.20 8.56
N VAL A 98 -11.77 1.57 7.55
CA VAL A 98 -11.03 2.84 7.52
C VAL A 98 -11.84 3.98 6.91
N LEU A 99 -12.69 3.73 5.92
CA LEU A 99 -13.52 4.77 5.30
C LEU A 99 -14.85 4.91 6.04
N ASP A 100 -15.63 3.83 6.06
CA ASP A 100 -17.04 3.86 6.48
C ASP A 100 -17.26 3.58 7.97
N GLY A 101 -16.32 2.88 8.60
CA GLY A 101 -16.51 2.29 9.93
C GLY A 101 -16.09 3.20 11.07
N ASP A 102 -14.88 2.97 11.58
CA ASP A 102 -14.51 3.34 12.94
C ASP A 102 -13.86 4.73 13.05
N GLN A 103 -13.93 5.32 14.25
CA GLN A 103 -13.18 6.52 14.65
C GLN A 103 -12.07 6.19 15.66
N ASN A 104 -12.01 4.95 16.16
CA ASN A 104 -10.97 4.48 17.05
C ASN A 104 -9.63 4.37 16.29
N PRO A 105 -8.61 5.17 16.65
CA PRO A 105 -7.31 5.12 15.99
C PRO A 105 -6.68 3.72 15.99
N GLY A 106 -6.85 2.92 17.05
CA GLY A 106 -6.30 1.57 17.12
C GLY A 106 -6.82 0.67 15.99
N HIS A 107 -8.12 0.76 15.68
CA HIS A 107 -8.72 -0.02 14.59
C HIS A 107 -8.24 0.47 13.22
N LEU A 108 -8.11 1.80 13.04
CA LEU A 108 -7.61 2.39 11.80
C LEU A 108 -6.17 1.94 11.52
N PHE A 109 -5.27 2.10 12.48
CA PHE A 109 -3.86 1.72 12.32
C PHE A 109 -3.67 0.21 12.22
N HIS A 110 -4.52 -0.60 12.84
CA HIS A 110 -4.51 -2.05 12.64
C HIS A 110 -4.90 -2.43 11.20
N ALA A 111 -5.91 -1.76 10.63
CA ALA A 111 -6.30 -1.96 9.24
C ALA A 111 -5.20 -1.50 8.27
N LEU A 112 -4.55 -0.34 8.52
CA LEU A 112 -3.37 0.06 7.75
C LEU A 112 -2.24 -0.96 7.86
N LEU A 113 -1.88 -1.42 9.06
CA LEU A 113 -0.86 -2.46 9.21
C LEU A 113 -1.18 -3.72 8.39
N THR A 114 -2.46 -4.07 8.28
CA THR A 114 -2.88 -5.18 7.42
C THR A 114 -2.65 -4.87 5.93
N ALA A 115 -2.92 -3.63 5.50
CA ALA A 115 -2.61 -3.18 4.15
C ALA A 115 -1.10 -3.25 3.87
N GLU A 116 -0.29 -2.63 4.73
CA GLU A 116 1.18 -2.58 4.60
C GLU A 116 1.82 -3.98 4.50
N LEU A 117 1.30 -4.94 5.27
CA LEU A 117 1.77 -6.32 5.21
C LEU A 117 1.54 -6.97 3.84
N VAL A 118 0.38 -6.69 3.22
CA VAL A 118 0.04 -7.18 1.90
C VAL A 118 0.85 -6.43 0.83
N ASP A 119 1.02 -5.12 1.01
CA ASP A 119 1.77 -4.29 0.07
C ASP A 119 3.23 -4.72 -0.04
N ASN A 120 3.89 -4.83 1.10
CA ASN A 120 5.29 -5.25 1.18
C ASN A 120 5.51 -6.61 0.52
N ALA A 121 4.61 -7.58 0.76
CA ALA A 121 4.67 -8.89 0.11
C ALA A 121 4.40 -8.82 -1.41
N GLY A 122 3.54 -7.91 -1.86
CA GLY A 122 3.26 -7.67 -3.29
C GLY A 122 4.48 -7.14 -4.04
N TRP A 123 5.17 -6.14 -3.47
CA TRP A 123 6.40 -5.60 -4.06
C TRP A 123 7.57 -6.58 -3.99
N GLU A 124 7.70 -7.36 -2.92
CA GLU A 124 8.71 -8.42 -2.82
C GLU A 124 8.53 -9.46 -3.92
N LEU A 125 7.30 -9.93 -4.16
CA LEU A 125 7.02 -10.86 -5.25
C LEU A 125 7.37 -10.27 -6.64
N LEU A 126 7.03 -9.00 -6.89
CA LEU A 126 7.38 -8.33 -8.14
C LEU A 126 8.89 -8.25 -8.34
N LEU A 127 9.63 -7.95 -7.27
CA LEU A 127 11.09 -7.89 -7.27
C LEU A 127 11.72 -9.26 -7.60
N GLU A 128 11.24 -10.34 -6.96
CA GLU A 128 11.69 -11.71 -7.21
C GLU A 128 11.46 -12.11 -8.68
N LEU A 129 10.25 -11.87 -9.20
CA LEU A 129 9.91 -12.18 -10.59
C LEU A 129 10.75 -11.38 -11.59
N ALA A 130 11.05 -10.12 -11.29
CA ALA A 130 11.93 -9.30 -12.12
C ALA A 130 13.38 -9.82 -12.13
N ASP A 131 13.89 -10.30 -10.99
CA ASP A 131 15.22 -10.91 -10.90
C ASP A 131 15.27 -12.23 -11.69
N GLU A 132 14.27 -13.10 -11.56
CA GLU A 132 14.17 -14.35 -12.33
C GLU A 132 14.06 -14.11 -13.85
N ALA A 133 13.40 -13.02 -14.26
CA ALA A 133 13.30 -12.60 -15.66
C ALA A 133 14.54 -11.83 -16.16
N ASP A 134 15.57 -11.63 -15.33
CA ASP A 134 16.77 -10.83 -15.63
C ASP A 134 16.44 -9.39 -16.09
N ASP A 135 15.33 -8.82 -15.59
CA ASP A 135 14.86 -7.47 -15.89
C ASP A 135 15.44 -6.46 -14.89
N ALA A 136 16.70 -6.08 -15.10
CA ALA A 136 17.41 -5.18 -14.19
C ALA A 136 16.72 -3.81 -13.96
N GLU A 137 15.99 -3.31 -14.98
CA GLU A 137 15.24 -2.06 -14.87
C GLU A 137 14.01 -2.24 -13.96
N ALA A 138 13.21 -3.30 -14.18
CA ALA A 138 12.08 -3.60 -13.31
C ALA A 138 12.55 -3.87 -11.87
N ARG A 139 13.61 -4.66 -11.72
CA ARG A 139 14.18 -5.01 -10.42
C ARG A 139 14.57 -3.77 -9.63
N GLU A 140 15.23 -2.81 -10.25
CA GLU A 140 15.61 -1.56 -9.59
C GLU A 140 14.40 -0.73 -9.19
N ALA A 141 13.39 -0.62 -10.07
CA ALA A 141 12.18 0.13 -9.79
C ALA A 141 11.35 -0.48 -8.66
N PHE A 142 11.22 -1.82 -8.61
CA PHE A 142 10.52 -2.54 -7.55
C PHE A 142 11.27 -2.48 -6.23
N ARG A 143 12.61 -2.59 -6.25
CA ARG A 143 13.45 -2.46 -5.06
C ARG A 143 13.31 -1.09 -4.40
N CYS A 144 13.17 -0.03 -5.19
CA CYS A 144 12.95 1.31 -4.66
C CYS A 144 11.63 1.40 -3.88
N ARG A 145 10.54 0.90 -4.47
CA ARG A 145 9.20 0.93 -3.88
C ARG A 145 9.10 0.03 -2.65
N LEU A 146 9.63 -1.18 -2.75
CA LEU A 146 9.73 -2.10 -1.61
C LEU A 146 10.43 -1.45 -0.41
N HIS A 147 11.49 -0.67 -0.65
CA HIS A 147 12.17 0.03 0.44
C HIS A 147 11.30 1.11 1.10
N GLU A 148 10.48 1.82 0.33
CA GLU A 148 9.52 2.78 0.86
C GLU A 148 8.45 2.05 1.69
N GLU A 149 7.91 0.94 1.18
CA GLU A 149 6.91 0.13 1.89
C GLU A 149 7.45 -0.55 3.15
N GLU A 150 8.74 -0.90 3.19
CA GLU A 150 9.39 -1.39 4.41
C GLU A 150 9.35 -0.33 5.52
N ASP A 151 9.59 0.94 5.19
CA ASP A 151 9.51 2.05 6.14
C ASP A 151 8.07 2.28 6.62
N HIS A 152 7.08 2.19 5.73
CA HIS A 152 5.66 2.30 6.07
C HIS A 152 5.24 1.22 7.05
N LEU A 153 5.59 -0.03 6.74
CA LEU A 153 5.32 -1.19 7.57
C LEU A 153 5.93 -1.07 8.97
N VAL A 154 7.18 -0.61 9.08
CA VAL A 154 7.84 -0.39 10.37
C VAL A 154 7.04 0.61 11.21
N LEU A 155 6.66 1.75 10.63
CA LEU A 155 5.88 2.75 11.36
C LEU A 155 4.52 2.20 11.78
N MET A 156 3.78 1.53 10.90
CA MET A 156 2.46 1.01 11.24
C MET A 156 2.53 -0.02 12.37
N ARG A 157 3.57 -0.87 12.38
CA ARG A 157 3.83 -1.80 13.48
C ARG A 157 4.07 -1.07 14.80
N GLU A 158 4.94 -0.06 14.80
CA GLU A 158 5.25 0.73 16.01
C GLU A 158 4.01 1.44 16.56
N VAL A 159 3.19 2.03 15.67
CA VAL A 159 1.97 2.75 16.08
C VAL A 159 0.94 1.79 16.66
N VAL A 160 0.69 0.65 16.01
CA VAL A 160 -0.23 -0.38 16.52
C VAL A 160 0.26 -0.89 17.87
N GLU A 161 1.54 -1.24 17.98
CA GLU A 161 2.12 -1.71 19.24
C GLU A 161 1.93 -0.68 20.37
N ARG A 162 2.23 0.59 20.11
CA ARG A 162 2.07 1.67 21.07
C ARG A 162 0.62 1.81 21.53
N LEU A 163 -0.33 1.84 20.59
CA LEU A 163 -1.76 1.97 20.91
C LEU A 163 -2.27 0.76 21.70
N THR A 164 -1.91 -0.46 21.31
CA THR A 164 -2.28 -1.68 22.03
C THR A 164 -1.67 -1.72 23.43
N ARG A 165 -0.40 -1.33 23.60
CA ARG A 165 0.23 -1.24 24.92
C ARG A 165 -0.46 -0.21 25.81
N LYS A 166 -0.83 0.96 25.27
CA LYS A 166 -1.57 2.00 26.00
C LYS A 166 -2.91 1.47 26.49
N GLU A 167 -3.66 0.78 25.63
CA GLU A 167 -4.97 0.20 25.97
C GLU A 167 -4.85 -0.96 26.98
N LEU A 168 -3.91 -1.89 26.77
CA LEU A 168 -3.78 -3.08 27.59
C LEU A 168 -3.07 -2.84 28.93
N LEU A 169 -2.00 -2.02 28.92
CA LEU A 169 -1.09 -1.84 30.05
C LEU A 169 -1.24 -0.48 30.74
N GLY A 170 -1.99 0.46 30.16
CA GLY A 170 -2.20 1.80 30.73
C GLY A 170 -0.95 2.68 30.76
N VAL A 171 0.04 2.41 29.90
CA VAL A 171 1.29 3.16 29.84
C VAL A 171 1.02 4.57 29.27
N PRO A 172 1.42 5.66 29.96
CA PRO A 172 1.29 7.02 29.44
C PRO A 172 2.32 7.31 28.34
N ASP A 173 2.02 8.29 27.49
CA ASP A 173 2.83 8.73 26.33
C ASP A 173 4.25 9.22 26.70
#